data_AF-A0A2E3V1T2-F1
#
_entry.id   AF-A0A2E3V1T2-F1
#
_cell.length_a   1.000
_cell.length_b   1.000
_cell.length_c   1.000
_cell.angle_alpha   90.00
_cell.angle_beta   90.00
_cell.angle_gamma   90.00
#
_symmetry.space_group_name_H-M   'P 1'
#
loop_
_entity.id
_entity.type
_entity.pdbx_description
1 polymer ?
#
loop_
_entity_poly.entity_id
_entity_poly.type
_entity_poly.pdbx_seq_one_letter_code
_entity_poly.pdbx_strand_id
1 'polypeptide(L)'
;MTGETIDLSKAATTSETSSLRHLNEVVPETVAQGTLWVGDYLCPKCDEDRIFVVLMQTRSSDEPETKICTCESCGHKFREYQ
;
A
#
# COMPACT_ATOMS: atom_id res chain seq x y z
N MET A 1 -27.72 23.77 -36.35
CA MET A 1 -27.22 23.00 -35.20
C MET A 1 -28.00 21.69 -35.14
N THR A 2 -27.69 20.76 -36.04
CA THR A 2 -28.30 19.41 -36.03
C THR A 2 -27.35 18.50 -35.27
N GLY A 3 -27.70 18.20 -34.02
CA GLY A 3 -26.96 17.23 -33.22
C GLY A 3 -27.29 15.82 -33.69
N GLU A 4 -26.32 15.13 -34.26
CA GLU A 4 -26.44 13.72 -34.59
C GLU A 4 -26.24 12.90 -33.31
N THR A 5 -27.22 12.07 -32.97
CA THR A 5 -27.18 11.22 -31.77
C THR A 5 -26.42 9.94 -32.11
N ILE A 6 -25.26 9.76 -31.49
CA ILE A 6 -24.44 8.56 -31.66
C ILE A 6 -24.96 7.51 -30.66
N ASP A 7 -25.53 6.42 -31.16
CA ASP A 7 -25.97 5.28 -30.33
C ASP A 7 -24.77 4.46 -29.82
N LEU A 8 -24.42 4.65 -28.55
CA LEU A 8 -23.36 3.89 -27.87
C LEU A 8 -23.68 2.40 -27.67
N SER A 9 -24.93 1.98 -27.89
CA SER A 9 -25.39 0.59 -27.68
C SER A 9 -24.82 -0.41 -28.69
N LYS A 10 -24.29 0.06 -29.83
CA LYS A 10 -23.61 -0.77 -30.85
C LYS A 10 -22.08 -0.75 -30.74
N ALA A 11 -21.51 -0.01 -29.80
CA ALA A 11 -20.07 -0.04 -29.54
C ALA A 11 -19.71 -1.33 -28.79
N ALA A 12 -19.71 -2.46 -29.49
CA ALA A 12 -19.20 -3.71 -28.97
C ALA A 12 -17.66 -3.69 -29.04
N THR A 13 -17.01 -3.49 -27.91
CA THR A 13 -15.57 -3.70 -27.76
C THR A 13 -15.26 -5.19 -27.82
N THR A 14 -14.81 -5.68 -28.97
CA THR A 14 -14.14 -6.99 -29.05
C THR A 14 -12.71 -6.84 -28.54
N SER A 15 -12.53 -6.85 -27.21
CA SER A 15 -11.20 -7.04 -26.63
C SER A 15 -10.95 -8.54 -26.52
N GLU A 16 -10.22 -9.09 -27.48
CA GLU A 16 -9.71 -10.45 -27.40
C GLU A 16 -8.78 -10.55 -26.17
N THR A 17 -9.21 -11.27 -25.13
CA THR A 17 -8.37 -11.55 -23.97
C THR A 17 -7.33 -12.59 -24.35
N SER A 18 -6.23 -12.13 -24.96
CA SER A 18 -5.03 -12.96 -25.03
C SER A 18 -4.55 -13.22 -23.60
N SER A 19 -4.60 -14.48 -23.18
CA SER A 19 -4.23 -14.86 -21.83
C SER A 19 -2.74 -14.55 -21.61
N LEU A 20 -2.42 -13.52 -20.83
CA LEU A 20 -1.06 -13.15 -20.42
C LEU A 20 -0.48 -14.16 -19.41
N ARG A 21 -0.30 -15.42 -19.83
CA ARG A 21 0.19 -16.52 -18.98
C ARG A 21 1.70 -16.46 -18.69
N HIS A 22 2.39 -15.39 -19.10
CA HIS A 22 3.86 -15.25 -19.00
C HIS A 22 4.32 -14.11 -18.08
N LEU A 23 3.40 -13.40 -17.44
CA LEU A 23 3.78 -12.45 -16.39
C LEU A 23 3.86 -13.22 -15.08
N ASN A 24 5.03 -13.79 -14.78
CA ASN A 24 5.36 -14.15 -13.40
C ASN A 24 5.54 -12.84 -12.65
N GLU A 25 4.47 -12.38 -12.00
CA GLU A 25 4.53 -11.28 -11.06
C GLU A 25 5.34 -11.76 -9.85
N VAL A 26 6.64 -11.42 -9.84
CA VAL A 26 7.50 -11.64 -8.70
C VAL A 26 7.08 -10.63 -7.65
N VAL A 27 6.21 -11.05 -6.73
CA VAL A 27 5.91 -10.27 -5.53
C VAL A 27 7.17 -10.29 -4.67
N PRO A 28 7.85 -9.15 -4.45
CA PRO A 28 9.03 -9.11 -3.60
C PRO A 28 8.65 -9.51 -2.17
N GLU A 29 9.58 -10.17 -1.46
CA GLU A 29 9.39 -10.48 -0.04
C GLU A 29 9.16 -9.20 0.76
N THR A 30 8.33 -9.29 1.81
CA THR A 30 7.99 -8.16 2.67
C THR A 30 9.16 -7.81 3.57
N VAL A 31 10.20 -7.19 3.01
CA VAL A 31 11.30 -6.61 3.78
C VAL A 31 10.74 -5.42 4.57
N ALA A 32 11.17 -5.25 5.83
CA ALA A 32 10.82 -4.06 6.58
C ALA A 32 11.33 -2.82 5.83
N GLN A 33 10.40 -1.97 5.41
CA GLN A 33 10.70 -0.71 4.70
C GLN A 33 10.54 0.45 5.69
N GLY A 34 11.35 1.50 5.54
CA GLY A 34 11.26 2.72 6.34
C GLY A 34 12.58 3.12 7.00
N THR A 35 12.49 4.11 7.89
CA THR A 35 13.62 4.58 8.70
C THR A 35 13.70 3.74 9.98
N LEU A 36 14.89 3.28 10.36
CA LEU A 36 15.08 2.57 11.63
C LEU A 36 15.16 3.57 12.79
N TRP A 37 14.30 3.40 13.78
CA TRP A 37 14.29 4.13 15.05
C TRP A 37 14.65 3.16 16.16
N VAL A 38 15.45 3.61 17.13
CA VAL A 38 15.96 2.78 18.23
C VAL A 38 15.67 3.47 19.55
N GLY A 39 14.90 2.82 20.42
CA GLY A 39 14.61 3.32 21.77
C GLY A 39 13.37 4.21 21.90
N ASP A 40 12.79 4.67 20.79
CA ASP A 40 11.57 5.51 20.81
C ASP A 40 10.28 4.69 20.88
N TYR A 41 10.31 3.46 20.34
CA TYR A 41 9.13 2.59 20.23
C TYR A 41 9.44 1.17 20.69
N LEU A 42 8.52 0.58 21.46
CA LEU A 42 8.61 -0.81 21.91
C LEU A 42 7.60 -1.67 21.17
N CYS A 43 8.04 -2.84 20.73
CA CYS A 43 7.14 -3.79 20.07
C CYS A 43 6.20 -4.46 21.10
N PRO A 44 4.87 -4.37 20.95
CA PRO A 44 3.92 -4.95 21.91
C PRO A 44 3.93 -6.49 21.97
N LYS A 45 4.72 -7.15 21.11
CA LYS A 45 4.80 -8.61 21.01
C LYS A 45 6.10 -9.19 21.57
N CYS A 46 7.21 -8.47 21.44
CA CYS A 46 8.54 -9.00 21.77
C CYS A 46 9.43 -8.01 22.53
N ASP A 47 8.90 -6.83 22.88
CA ASP A 47 9.56 -5.79 23.67
C ASP A 47 10.92 -5.30 23.12
N GLU A 48 11.19 -5.54 21.83
CA GLU A 48 12.34 -4.97 21.13
C GLU A 48 12.14 -3.48 20.86
N ASP A 49 13.23 -2.72 20.89
CA ASP A 49 13.27 -1.27 20.71
C ASP A 49 13.68 -0.81 19.30
N ARG A 50 14.05 -1.75 18.42
CA ARG A 50 14.41 -1.55 17.02
C ARG A 50 13.21 -1.66 16.10
N ILE A 51 12.76 -0.52 15.60
CA ILE A 51 11.50 -0.42 14.86
C ILE A 51 11.68 0.42 13.59
N PHE A 52 11.25 -0.15 12.47
CA PHE A 52 11.15 0.56 11.20
C PHE A 52 9.88 1.37 11.15
N VAL A 53 9.99 2.67 10.96
CA VAL A 53 8.87 3.60 10.88
C VAL A 53 8.69 4.07 9.45
N VAL A 54 7.45 3.97 8.96
CA VAL A 54 7.01 4.52 7.67
C VAL A 54 5.93 5.55 7.93
N LEU A 55 6.12 6.75 7.41
CA LEU A 55 5.09 7.79 7.41
C LEU A 55 4.22 7.59 6.18
N MET A 56 2.91 7.42 6.39
CA MET A 56 1.96 7.22 5.30
C MET A 56 0.71 8.07 5.50
N GLN A 57 0.33 8.78 4.45
CA GLN A 57 -0.94 9.49 4.38
C GLN A 57 -2.06 8.47 4.13
N THR A 58 -2.81 8.14 5.19
CA THR A 58 -3.90 7.15 5.10
C THR A 58 -5.28 7.79 5.00
N ARG A 59 -5.36 9.12 5.20
CA ARG A 59 -6.62 9.89 5.26
C ARG A 59 -6.50 11.18 4.45
N SER A 60 -7.56 11.98 4.47
CA SER A 60 -7.61 13.29 3.80
C SER A 60 -6.43 14.16 4.21
N SER A 61 -6.01 15.07 3.32
CA SER A 61 -4.89 16.00 3.57
C SER A 61 -5.04 16.89 4.80
N ASP A 62 -6.23 16.96 5.40
CA ASP A 62 -6.52 17.73 6.62
C ASP A 62 -6.03 17.00 7.90
N GLU A 63 -5.77 15.69 7.81
CA GLU A 63 -5.33 14.88 8.94
C GLU A 63 -3.80 14.65 8.91
N PRO A 64 -3.15 14.54 10.09
CA PRO A 64 -1.72 14.28 10.16
C PRO A 64 -1.37 12.88 9.63
N GLU A 65 -0.13 12.73 9.17
CA GLU A 65 0.34 11.45 8.62
C GLU A 65 0.33 10.34 9.68
N THR A 66 0.00 9.12 9.27
CA THR A 66 0.02 7.96 10.16
C THR A 66 1.41 7.35 10.18
N LYS A 67 1.95 7.12 11.38
CA LYS A 67 3.19 6.37 11.57
C LYS A 67 2.88 4.87 11.63
N ILE A 68 3.39 4.13 10.65
CA ILE A 68 3.31 2.66 10.62
C ILE A 68 4.65 2.11 11.08
N CYS A 69 4.63 1.41 12.21
CA CYS A 69 5.78 0.80 12.84
C CYS A 69 5.87 -0.69 12.47
N THR A 70 7.03 -1.17 12.03
CA THR A 70 7.33 -2.58 11.78
C THR A 70 8.52 -2.99 12.65
N CYS A 71 8.31 -3.95 13.54
CA CYS A 71 9.39 -4.49 14.37
C CYS A 71 10.41 -5.26 13.52
N GLU A 72 11.70 -5.02 13.75
CA GLU A 72 12.79 -5.71 13.05
C GLU A 72 12.85 -7.21 13.40
N SER A 73 12.70 -7.55 14.68
CA SER A 73 12.91 -8.92 15.16
C SER A 73 11.75 -9.87 14.84
N CYS A 74 10.51 -9.42 15.04
CA CYS A 74 9.33 -10.28 14.88
C CYS A 74 8.45 -9.95 13.67
N GLY A 75 8.74 -8.87 12.94
CA GLY A 75 7.96 -8.42 11.79
C GLY A 75 6.56 -7.90 12.13
N HIS A 76 6.21 -7.74 13.41
CA HIS A 76 4.90 -7.25 13.82
C HIS A 76 4.71 -5.79 13.38
N LYS A 77 3.60 -5.54 12.70
CA LYS A 77 3.21 -4.20 12.23
C LYS A 77 2.16 -3.63 13.16
N PHE A 78 2.40 -2.43 13.66
CA PHE A 78 1.46 -1.71 14.49
C PHE A 78 1.46 -0.22 14.13
N ARG A 79 0.41 0.47 14.55
CA ARG A 79 0.18 1.88 14.26
C ARG A 79 0.40 2.66 15.54
N GLU A 80 1.19 3.72 15.47
CA GLU A 80 1.21 4.69 16.55
C GLU A 80 0.11 5.72 16.26
N TYR A 81 -0.85 5.84 17.18
CA TYR A 81 -1.81 6.95 17.17
C TYR A 81 -1.27 8.02 18.10
N GLN A 82 -0.86 9.16 17.54
CA GLN A 82 -0.60 10.39 18.29
C GLN A 82 -1.91 11.14 18.56
#